data_AF-A0A336LCV9-F1
#
_entry.id   AF-A0A336LCV9-F1
#
_cell.length_a   1.000
_cell.length_b   1.000
_cell.length_c   1.000
_cell.angle_alpha   90.00
_cell.angle_beta   90.00
_cell.angle_gamma   90.00
#
_symmetry.space_group_name_H-M   'P 1'
#
loop_
_entity.id
_entity.type
_entity.pdbx_description
1 polymer ?
#
loop_
_entity_poly.entity_id
_entity_poly.type
_entity_poly.pdbx_seq_one_letter_code
_entity_poly.pdbx_strand_id
1 'polypeptide(L)'
;MLFVHTRLRKDGTNVNVEKLALKVRGPNYFHQEHPTTYYKVELMKALRLDDLNAMYKSMFGHKNIPLINTKRYVSEGMLTNKQYLPVTKLAWNYAIVNDEANLENFDLLQEDIMELGVDNLEIYTGSAGTLSWKAQNGEQVDVYLKTNKFPVPKYLWTVVKSGQKVVAFAIFNKNNVSDRDLQKDSFCSSKCEEISWIRNLKAEKQYKKVENGYLLCCEFNEFRRTITEMPNLSGTLELFT
;
A
#
# COMPACT_ATOMS: atom_id res chain seq x y z
N MET A 1 -4.07 8.65 10.28
CA MET A 1 -3.05 8.32 9.25
C MET A 1 -2.57 6.91 9.53
N LEU A 2 -2.80 5.96 8.63
CA LEU A 2 -2.56 4.54 8.87
C LEU A 2 -1.56 4.01 7.87
N PHE A 3 -0.36 3.72 8.37
CA PHE A 3 0.67 3.01 7.63
C PHE A 3 1.18 1.88 8.52
N VAL A 4 1.69 0.82 7.90
CA VAL A 4 2.35 -0.29 8.56
C VAL A 4 3.85 -0.10 8.41
N HIS A 5 4.57 -0.26 9.51
CA HIS A 5 6.03 -0.31 9.51
C HIS A 5 6.48 -1.69 9.96
N THR A 6 7.29 -2.36 9.16
CA THR A 6 7.94 -3.63 9.50
C THR A 6 9.43 -3.56 9.22
N ARG A 7 10.20 -4.40 9.91
CA ARG A 7 11.64 -4.52 9.72
C ARG A 7 11.99 -5.96 9.39
N LEU A 8 12.65 -6.20 8.27
CA LEU A 8 13.21 -7.51 7.91
C LEU A 8 14.66 -7.61 8.35
N ARG A 9 15.04 -8.80 8.81
CA ARG A 9 16.40 -9.16 9.22
C ARG A 9 16.77 -10.54 8.73
N LYS A 10 18.01 -10.70 8.27
CA LYS A 10 18.56 -11.94 7.72
C LYS A 10 18.95 -12.95 8.81
N ASP A 11 19.30 -12.46 9.99
CA ASP A 11 19.69 -13.26 11.13
C ASP A 11 18.44 -13.73 11.90
N GLY A 12 17.93 -14.92 11.55
CA GLY A 12 16.94 -15.65 12.36
C GLY A 12 17.37 -15.98 13.80
N THR A 13 18.48 -15.40 14.27
CA THR A 13 18.87 -15.40 15.68
C THR A 13 17.84 -14.65 16.50
N ASN A 14 17.30 -15.36 17.50
CA ASN A 14 16.46 -14.85 18.57
C ASN A 14 16.90 -13.44 19.01
N VAL A 15 16.29 -12.42 18.42
CA VAL A 15 16.39 -11.07 18.95
C VAL A 15 15.67 -11.14 20.28
N ASN A 16 16.39 -10.82 21.36
CA ASN A 16 15.83 -10.64 22.70
C ASN A 16 14.47 -9.94 22.54
N VAL A 17 13.39 -10.59 22.99
CA VAL A 17 12.01 -10.15 22.76
C VAL A 17 11.83 -8.69 23.20
N GLU A 18 12.65 -8.17 24.11
CA GLU A 18 12.71 -6.75 24.50
C GLU A 18 13.09 -5.77 23.38
N LYS A 19 13.87 -6.20 22.37
CA LYS A 19 14.21 -5.40 21.17
C LYS A 19 13.18 -5.49 20.06
N LEU A 20 12.31 -6.53 20.09
CA LEU A 20 11.20 -6.73 19.15
C LEU A 20 9.85 -6.28 19.71
N ALA A 21 9.72 -6.24 21.04
CA ALA A 21 8.67 -5.51 21.73
C ALA A 21 8.73 -4.11 21.14
N LEU A 22 7.67 -3.75 20.41
CA LEU A 22 7.44 -2.43 19.88
C LEU A 22 8.05 -1.44 20.87
N LYS A 23 9.13 -0.75 20.50
CA LYS A 23 9.49 0.48 21.19
C LYS A 23 8.33 1.40 20.86
N VAL A 24 7.31 1.31 21.70
CA VAL A 24 6.13 2.18 21.76
C VAL A 24 6.72 3.59 21.71
N ARG A 25 6.62 4.23 20.55
CA ARG A 25 7.27 5.53 20.31
C ARG A 25 6.56 6.52 21.23
N GLY A 26 7.21 6.78 22.37
CA GLY A 26 6.72 7.70 23.39
C GLY A 26 5.66 7.08 24.32
N PRO A 27 5.56 7.59 25.55
CA PRO A 27 4.58 7.15 26.55
C PRO A 27 3.12 7.27 26.08
N ASN A 28 2.88 8.04 25.00
CA ASN A 28 1.55 8.35 24.51
C ASN A 28 1.08 7.50 23.34
N TYR A 29 1.85 6.52 22.85
CA TYR A 29 1.39 5.68 21.73
C TYR A 29 0.07 4.98 22.07
N PHE A 30 -0.07 4.32 23.23
CA PHE A 30 -1.36 3.74 23.65
C PHE A 30 -2.44 4.77 23.97
N HIS A 31 -2.08 6.05 24.08
CA HIS A 31 -2.98 7.17 24.30
C HIS A 31 -3.36 7.91 23.00
N GLN A 32 -2.85 7.48 21.84
CA GLN A 32 -3.30 7.96 20.53
C GLN A 32 -4.57 7.23 20.10
N GLU A 33 -5.40 7.90 19.29
CA GLU A 33 -6.51 7.25 18.61
C GLU A 33 -5.98 6.22 17.61
N HIS A 34 -5.96 4.95 18.03
CA HIS A 34 -5.80 3.82 17.12
C HIS A 34 -7.14 3.50 16.47
N PRO A 35 -7.16 2.96 15.24
CA PRO A 35 -8.36 2.32 14.72
C PRO A 35 -8.73 1.23 15.70
N THR A 36 -9.78 1.47 16.47
CA THR A 36 -10.21 0.53 17.48
C THR A 36 -10.73 -0.73 16.80
N THR A 37 -10.85 -1.83 17.55
CA THR A 37 -11.56 -3.04 17.08
C THR A 37 -12.92 -2.68 16.47
N TYR A 38 -13.58 -1.63 16.97
CA TYR A 38 -14.81 -1.09 16.43
C TYR A 38 -14.66 -0.57 14.99
N TYR A 39 -13.63 0.23 14.68
CA TYR A 39 -13.34 0.69 13.32
C TYR A 39 -13.10 -0.48 12.35
N LYS A 40 -12.41 -1.53 12.82
CA LYS A 40 -12.22 -2.74 12.03
C LYS A 40 -13.54 -3.45 11.75
N VAL A 41 -14.40 -3.63 12.74
CA VAL A 41 -15.73 -4.24 12.57
C VAL A 41 -16.58 -3.41 11.61
N GLU A 42 -16.56 -2.09 11.71
CA GLU A 42 -17.27 -1.22 10.77
C GLU A 42 -16.72 -1.29 9.35
N LEU A 43 -15.40 -1.38 9.17
CA LEU A 43 -14.80 -1.61 7.85
C LEU A 43 -15.29 -2.95 7.26
N MET A 44 -15.24 -4.03 8.05
CA MET A 44 -15.70 -5.35 7.59
C MET A 44 -17.19 -5.35 7.25
N LYS A 45 -18.01 -4.57 7.97
CA LYS A 45 -19.43 -4.35 7.62
C LYS A 45 -19.59 -3.53 6.35
N ALA A 46 -18.74 -2.52 6.13
CA ALA A 46 -18.78 -1.68 4.93
C ALA A 46 -18.30 -2.44 3.68
N LEU A 47 -17.50 -3.50 3.84
CA LEU A 47 -17.04 -4.38 2.76
C LEU A 47 -18.07 -5.45 2.35
N ARG A 48 -19.30 -5.40 2.86
CA ARG A 48 -20.36 -6.33 2.44
C ARG A 48 -20.71 -6.08 0.98
N LEU A 49 -20.35 -7.04 0.14
CA LEU A 49 -20.44 -6.94 -1.31
C LEU A 49 -21.87 -6.62 -1.80
N ASP A 50 -22.90 -7.16 -1.18
CA ASP A 50 -24.29 -6.92 -1.61
C ASP A 50 -24.70 -5.45 -1.46
N ASP A 51 -24.36 -4.85 -0.31
CA ASP A 51 -24.68 -3.45 0.00
C ASP A 51 -23.87 -2.50 -0.92
N LEU A 52 -22.58 -2.81 -1.12
CA LEU A 52 -21.70 -2.06 -2.03
C LEU A 52 -22.15 -2.17 -3.48
N ASN A 53 -22.49 -3.37 -3.95
CA ASN A 53 -22.92 -3.59 -5.33
C ASN A 53 -24.22 -2.85 -5.63
N ALA A 54 -25.18 -2.82 -4.70
CA ALA A 54 -26.41 -2.05 -4.88
C ALA A 54 -26.11 -0.54 -4.99
N MET A 55 -25.27 -0.02 -4.10
CA MET A 55 -24.84 1.38 -4.09
C MET A 55 -24.07 1.77 -5.36
N TYR A 56 -23.10 0.96 -5.78
CA TYR A 56 -22.31 1.26 -6.97
C TYR A 56 -23.08 1.06 -8.26
N LYS A 57 -24.02 0.11 -8.32
CA LYS A 57 -24.93 -0.03 -9.47
C LYS A 57 -25.76 1.23 -9.70
N SER A 58 -26.25 1.87 -8.64
CA SER A 58 -27.02 3.11 -8.77
C SER A 58 -26.16 4.31 -9.19
N MET A 59 -24.88 4.34 -8.83
CA MET A 59 -23.96 5.46 -9.15
C MET A 59 -23.26 5.31 -10.52
N PHE A 60 -22.78 4.10 -10.84
CA PHE A 60 -21.90 3.83 -12.00
C PHE A 60 -22.56 2.94 -13.07
N GLY A 61 -23.74 2.36 -12.78
CA GLY A 61 -24.44 1.45 -13.67
C GLY A 61 -23.96 0.00 -13.61
N HIS A 62 -24.58 -0.84 -14.44
CA HIS A 62 -24.39 -2.31 -14.39
C HIS A 62 -23.06 -2.81 -14.98
N LYS A 63 -22.37 -2.02 -15.80
CA LYS A 63 -21.18 -2.45 -16.54
C LYS A 63 -19.86 -2.14 -15.84
N ASN A 64 -19.83 -1.14 -14.97
CA ASN A 64 -18.61 -0.60 -14.35
C ASN A 64 -18.69 -0.68 -12.82
N ILE A 65 -19.08 -1.84 -12.29
CA ILE A 65 -19.19 -2.02 -10.84
C ILE A 65 -17.79 -2.31 -10.29
N PRO A 66 -17.33 -1.53 -9.30
CA PRO A 66 -16.07 -1.77 -8.62
C PRO A 66 -16.08 -3.10 -7.86
N LEU A 67 -15.03 -3.90 -7.97
CA LEU A 67 -14.88 -5.15 -7.21
C LEU A 67 -14.11 -4.90 -5.92
N ILE A 68 -14.61 -3.96 -5.10
CA ILE A 68 -13.90 -3.51 -3.91
C ILE A 68 -13.66 -4.69 -2.97
N ASN A 69 -12.39 -4.87 -2.59
CA ASN A 69 -11.96 -5.88 -1.66
C ASN A 69 -10.92 -5.29 -0.69
N THR A 70 -10.27 -6.13 0.10
CA THR A 70 -9.12 -5.76 0.93
C THR A 70 -7.90 -6.57 0.57
N LYS A 71 -6.73 -5.94 0.56
CA LYS A 71 -5.44 -6.60 0.42
C LYS A 71 -4.57 -6.34 1.64
N ARG A 72 -3.70 -7.28 2.02
CA ARG A 72 -2.81 -7.09 3.17
C ARG A 72 -1.59 -6.24 2.78
N TYR A 73 -1.22 -5.28 3.63
CA TYR A 73 -0.02 -4.48 3.43
C TYR A 73 1.27 -5.28 3.60
N VAL A 74 1.31 -6.12 4.64
CA VAL A 74 2.44 -6.99 4.98
C VAL A 74 1.97 -8.43 4.96
N SER A 75 2.62 -9.25 4.14
CA SER A 75 2.36 -10.69 4.03
C SER A 75 3.06 -11.48 5.14
N GLU A 76 2.69 -12.74 5.29
CA GLU A 76 3.23 -13.61 6.35
C GLU A 76 4.74 -13.89 6.17
N GLY A 77 5.21 -13.93 4.92
CA GLY A 77 6.63 -14.08 4.59
C GLY A 77 7.49 -12.90 5.00
N MET A 78 6.89 -11.71 5.16
CA MET A 78 7.55 -10.49 5.61
C MET A 78 7.62 -10.39 7.15
N LEU A 79 7.19 -11.42 7.88
CA LEU A 79 7.33 -11.47 9.34
C LEU A 79 8.68 -12.08 9.71
N THR A 80 9.42 -11.38 10.57
CA THR A 80 10.68 -11.90 11.13
C THR A 80 10.47 -13.12 12.02
N ASN A 81 9.28 -13.27 12.60
CA ASN A 81 8.92 -14.39 13.45
C ASN A 81 7.44 -14.76 13.28
N LYS A 82 7.16 -16.06 13.13
CA LYS A 82 5.78 -16.59 13.02
C LYS A 82 4.90 -16.26 14.22
N GLN A 83 5.47 -16.01 15.40
CA GLN A 83 4.73 -15.55 16.58
C GLN A 83 4.04 -14.20 16.38
N TYR A 84 4.42 -13.41 15.37
CA TYR A 84 3.76 -12.15 15.03
C TYR A 84 2.56 -12.30 14.08
N LEU A 85 2.27 -13.52 13.62
CA LEU A 85 1.10 -13.78 12.77
C LEU A 85 -0.23 -13.31 13.40
N PRO A 86 -0.48 -13.42 14.73
CA PRO A 86 -1.67 -12.83 15.32
C PRO A 86 -1.71 -11.29 15.22
N VAL A 87 -0.55 -10.63 15.27
CA VAL A 87 -0.46 -9.16 15.17
C VAL A 87 -0.92 -8.69 13.79
N THR A 88 -0.59 -9.41 12.71
CA THR A 88 -1.07 -9.03 11.36
C THR A 88 -2.58 -9.14 11.22
N LYS A 89 -3.23 -9.98 12.03
CA LYS A 89 -4.70 -10.08 12.09
C LYS A 89 -5.32 -9.03 13.00
N LEU A 90 -4.64 -8.57 14.04
CA LEU A 90 -5.19 -7.60 15.01
C LEU A 90 -4.90 -6.15 14.61
N ALA A 91 -3.78 -5.89 13.94
CA ALA A 91 -3.39 -4.57 13.47
C ALA A 91 -4.17 -4.15 12.22
N TRP A 92 -4.13 -2.85 11.92
CA TRP A 92 -4.61 -2.29 10.66
C TRP A 92 -3.63 -2.61 9.53
N ASN A 93 -3.62 -3.87 9.09
CA ASN A 93 -2.75 -4.39 8.02
C ASN A 93 -3.49 -4.55 6.69
N TYR A 94 -4.55 -3.77 6.45
CA TYR A 94 -5.43 -3.93 5.30
C TYR A 94 -5.53 -2.63 4.52
N ALA A 95 -5.33 -2.73 3.21
CA ALA A 95 -5.67 -1.72 2.24
C ALA A 95 -7.06 -2.02 1.67
N ILE A 96 -7.89 -1.00 1.46
CA ILE A 96 -9.07 -1.12 0.61
C ILE A 96 -8.56 -1.08 -0.83
N VAL A 97 -8.97 -2.04 -1.65
CA VAL A 97 -8.51 -2.15 -3.03
C VAL A 97 -9.67 -2.17 -3.99
N ASN A 98 -9.46 -1.63 -5.18
CA ASN A 98 -10.50 -1.53 -6.19
C ASN A 98 -10.88 -2.89 -6.77
N ASP A 99 -9.87 -3.73 -6.98
CA ASP A 99 -9.98 -5.11 -7.44
C ASP A 99 -8.69 -5.81 -7.03
N GLU A 100 -8.79 -6.87 -6.23
CA GLU A 100 -7.62 -7.60 -5.74
C GLU A 100 -6.88 -8.32 -6.88
N ALA A 101 -7.61 -8.77 -7.91
CA ALA A 101 -7.02 -9.50 -9.03
C ALA A 101 -6.12 -8.61 -9.90
N ASN A 102 -6.36 -7.30 -9.91
CA ASN A 102 -5.61 -6.33 -10.72
C ASN A 102 -4.42 -5.71 -9.97
N LEU A 103 -3.92 -6.39 -8.93
CA LEU A 103 -2.81 -5.91 -8.10
C LEU A 103 -1.67 -6.94 -8.00
N GLU A 104 -1.46 -7.73 -9.05
CA GLU A 104 -0.34 -8.68 -9.15
C GLU A 104 1.01 -8.00 -8.94
N ASN A 105 1.22 -6.77 -9.45
CA ASN A 105 2.45 -6.02 -9.23
C ASN A 105 2.72 -5.70 -7.75
N PHE A 106 1.68 -5.64 -6.91
CA PHE A 106 1.87 -5.49 -5.47
C PHE A 106 2.45 -6.77 -4.85
N ASP A 107 2.03 -7.94 -5.33
CA ASP A 107 2.53 -9.23 -4.85
C ASP A 107 3.97 -9.45 -5.33
N LEU A 108 4.26 -9.18 -6.61
CA LEU A 108 5.63 -9.24 -7.16
C LEU A 108 6.58 -8.29 -6.42
N LEU A 109 6.12 -7.10 -6.04
CA LEU A 109 6.91 -6.19 -5.20
C LEU A 109 7.26 -6.81 -3.84
N GLN A 110 6.30 -7.48 -3.19
CA GLN A 110 6.55 -8.14 -1.91
C GLN A 110 7.54 -9.30 -2.07
N GLU A 111 7.43 -10.07 -3.15
CA GLU A 111 8.38 -11.14 -3.49
C GLU A 111 9.80 -10.59 -3.69
N ASP A 112 9.96 -9.56 -4.53
CA ASP A 112 11.24 -8.89 -4.76
C ASP A 112 11.86 -8.34 -3.45
N ILE A 113 11.03 -7.79 -2.56
CA ILE A 113 11.46 -7.30 -1.24
C ILE A 113 11.94 -8.45 -0.34
N MET A 114 11.26 -9.59 -0.35
CA MET A 114 11.64 -10.76 0.44
C MET A 114 12.94 -11.40 -0.07
N GLU A 115 13.18 -11.36 -1.39
CA GLU A 115 14.37 -11.90 -2.03
C GLU A 115 15.61 -11.00 -1.91
N LEU A 116 15.44 -9.71 -1.59
CA LEU A 116 16.49 -8.70 -1.51
C LEU A 116 17.67 -9.12 -0.60
N GLY A 117 17.43 -9.93 0.44
CA GLY A 117 18.49 -10.60 1.20
C GLY A 117 19.42 -9.69 2.02
N VAL A 118 18.97 -8.48 2.35
CA VAL A 118 19.72 -7.44 3.09
C VAL A 118 19.47 -7.52 4.60
N ASP A 119 20.52 -7.31 5.40
CA ASP A 119 20.52 -7.58 6.85
C ASP A 119 19.56 -6.71 7.67
N ASN A 120 19.32 -5.47 7.25
CA ASN A 120 18.38 -4.56 7.91
C ASN A 120 17.59 -3.78 6.88
N LEU A 121 16.34 -4.22 6.66
CA LEU A 121 15.39 -3.55 5.79
C LEU A 121 14.26 -2.97 6.61
N GLU A 122 13.99 -1.68 6.47
CA GLU A 122 12.82 -1.02 7.03
C GLU A 122 11.81 -0.81 5.89
N ILE A 123 10.58 -1.27 6.11
CA ILE A 123 9.51 -1.22 5.12
C ILE A 123 8.37 -0.43 5.73
N TYR A 124 7.98 0.64 5.06
CA TYR A 124 6.83 1.45 5.41
C TYR A 124 5.82 1.33 4.29
N THR A 125 4.57 1.00 4.57
CA THR A 125 3.55 0.83 3.54
C THR A 125 2.21 1.36 3.99
N GLY A 126 1.43 1.88 3.05
CA GLY A 126 0.16 2.51 3.36
C GLY A 126 -0.63 2.82 2.10
N SER A 127 -1.65 3.65 2.28
CA SER A 127 -2.49 4.17 1.21
C SER A 127 -2.39 5.69 1.14
N ALA A 128 -2.71 6.25 -0.02
CA ALA A 128 -2.72 7.69 -0.23
C ALA A 128 -3.80 8.13 -1.22
N GLY A 129 -4.33 9.32 -0.99
CA GLY A 129 -5.37 9.93 -1.81
C GLY A 129 -6.70 9.16 -1.80
N THR A 130 -7.64 9.60 -2.62
CA THR A 130 -8.95 8.94 -2.81
C THR A 130 -9.17 8.70 -4.29
N LEU A 131 -9.62 7.49 -4.61
CA LEU A 131 -9.95 7.09 -5.97
C LEU A 131 -11.22 7.82 -6.40
N SER A 132 -11.18 8.41 -7.59
CA SER A 132 -12.35 9.02 -8.22
C SER A 132 -12.74 8.27 -9.48
N TRP A 133 -14.04 8.13 -9.72
CA TRP A 133 -14.60 7.51 -10.91
C TRP A 133 -15.67 8.35 -11.56
N LYS A 134 -15.82 8.15 -12.87
CA LYS A 134 -16.83 8.82 -13.65
C LYS A 134 -18.19 8.16 -13.42
N ALA A 135 -19.11 8.88 -12.79
CA ALA A 135 -20.50 8.48 -12.60
C ALA A 135 -21.28 8.49 -13.92
N GLN A 136 -22.50 7.94 -13.92
CA GLN A 136 -23.36 7.89 -15.10
C GLN A 136 -23.66 9.27 -15.71
N ASN A 137 -23.77 10.30 -14.87
CA ASN A 137 -23.99 11.69 -15.28
C ASN A 137 -22.73 12.35 -15.87
N GLY A 138 -21.60 11.65 -15.88
CA GLY A 138 -20.33 12.11 -16.40
C GLY A 138 -19.45 12.86 -15.41
N GLU A 139 -19.91 13.10 -14.19
CA GLU A 139 -19.15 13.74 -13.12
C GLU A 139 -18.13 12.77 -12.50
N GLN A 140 -17.03 13.31 -11.97
CA GLN A 140 -16.07 12.52 -11.19
C GLN A 140 -16.52 12.49 -9.73
N VAL A 141 -16.68 11.28 -9.19
CA VAL A 141 -17.15 11.02 -7.84
C VAL A 141 -16.09 10.23 -7.09
N ASP A 142 -15.75 10.69 -5.90
CA ASP A 142 -14.83 9.98 -5.02
C ASP A 142 -15.49 8.72 -4.43
N VAL A 143 -14.73 7.64 -4.40
CA VAL A 143 -15.24 6.32 -4.04
C VAL A 143 -15.00 6.06 -2.55
N TYR A 144 -16.09 5.81 -1.83
CA TYR A 144 -16.08 5.46 -0.40
C TYR A 144 -16.93 4.21 -0.15
N LEU A 145 -16.55 3.39 0.82
CA LEU A 145 -17.36 2.22 1.20
C LEU A 145 -18.62 2.60 1.99
N LYS A 146 -18.61 3.79 2.60
CA LYS A 146 -19.72 4.38 3.33
C LYS A 146 -19.63 5.89 3.17
N THR A 147 -20.74 6.61 3.17
CA THR A 147 -20.75 8.07 2.97
C THR A 147 -19.70 8.77 3.82
N ASN A 148 -18.71 9.39 3.16
CA ASN A 148 -17.57 10.10 3.77
C ASN A 148 -16.73 9.26 4.76
N LYS A 149 -16.74 7.92 4.63
CA LYS A 149 -16.00 7.01 5.52
C LYS A 149 -15.40 5.86 4.73
N PHE A 150 -14.17 5.50 5.06
CA PHE A 150 -13.39 4.47 4.37
C PHE A 150 -13.21 4.79 2.88
N PRO A 151 -12.41 5.83 2.54
CA PRO A 151 -12.08 6.13 1.16
C PRO A 151 -11.38 4.93 0.51
N VAL A 152 -11.77 4.61 -0.72
CA VAL A 152 -10.96 3.72 -1.56
C VAL A 152 -9.74 4.53 -1.99
N PRO A 153 -8.51 4.11 -1.64
CA PRO A 153 -7.34 4.92 -1.89
C PRO A 153 -7.02 4.98 -3.38
N LYS A 154 -6.36 6.07 -3.81
CA LYS A 154 -5.89 6.19 -5.19
C LYS A 154 -4.60 5.41 -5.42
N TYR A 155 -3.71 5.43 -4.42
CA TYR A 155 -2.43 4.72 -4.46
C TYR A 155 -2.27 3.81 -3.25
N LEU A 156 -1.69 2.64 -3.48
CA LEU A 156 -1.02 1.86 -2.47
C LEU A 156 0.47 2.19 -2.56
N TRP A 157 1.14 2.39 -1.44
CA TRP A 157 2.55 2.76 -1.46
C TRP A 157 3.39 1.93 -0.52
N THR A 158 4.66 1.77 -0.87
CA THR A 158 5.66 1.05 -0.09
C THR A 158 6.99 1.78 -0.21
N VAL A 159 7.61 2.13 0.92
CA VAL A 159 8.96 2.68 1.01
C VAL A 159 9.86 1.62 1.60
N VAL A 160 10.93 1.29 0.89
CA VAL A 160 11.94 0.32 1.29
C VAL A 160 13.23 1.07 1.62
N LYS A 161 13.75 0.89 2.83
CA LYS A 161 14.92 1.61 3.33
C LYS A 161 15.95 0.65 3.93
N SER A 162 17.21 0.82 3.57
CA SER A 162 18.34 0.15 4.23
C SER A 162 19.48 1.14 4.47
N GLY A 163 19.77 1.45 5.74
CA GLY A 163 20.71 2.51 6.09
C GLY A 163 20.24 3.87 5.54
N GLN A 164 21.06 4.48 4.69
CA GLN A 164 20.75 5.72 3.95
C GLN A 164 20.16 5.46 2.56
N LYS A 165 20.07 4.21 2.10
CA LYS A 165 19.47 3.88 0.81
C LYS A 165 17.96 3.75 0.97
N VAL A 166 17.21 4.36 0.07
CA VAL A 166 15.75 4.36 0.07
C VAL A 166 15.22 4.27 -1.36
N VAL A 167 14.08 3.63 -1.50
CA VAL A 167 13.27 3.72 -2.71
C VAL A 167 11.81 3.67 -2.33
N ALA A 168 10.98 4.46 -3.02
CA ALA A 168 9.56 4.51 -2.79
C ALA A 168 8.82 3.95 -4.00
N PHE A 169 7.77 3.18 -3.74
CA PHE A 169 6.93 2.56 -4.73
C PHE A 169 5.50 3.08 -4.56
N ALA A 170 4.83 3.38 -5.67
CA ALA A 170 3.42 3.73 -5.70
C ALA A 170 2.70 2.91 -6.77
N ILE A 171 1.68 2.18 -6.35
CA ILE A 171 0.84 1.33 -7.19
C ILE A 171 -0.53 1.97 -7.31
N PHE A 172 -1.02 2.08 -8.54
CA PHE A 172 -2.33 2.64 -8.82
C PHE A 172 -3.41 1.64 -8.40
N ASN A 173 -4.31 2.08 -7.52
CA ASN A 173 -5.44 1.27 -7.07
C ASN A 173 -6.68 1.51 -7.97
N LYS A 174 -6.49 1.38 -9.28
CA LYS A 174 -7.53 1.60 -10.28
C LYS A 174 -7.30 0.65 -11.45
N ASN A 175 -8.36 -0.01 -11.91
CA ASN A 175 -8.30 -0.80 -13.13
C ASN A 175 -8.50 0.09 -14.37
N ASN A 176 -7.97 -0.34 -15.51
CA ASN A 176 -8.20 0.31 -16.82
C ASN A 176 -7.91 1.83 -16.81
N VAL A 177 -6.79 2.22 -16.19
CA VAL A 177 -6.34 3.62 -16.21
C VAL A 177 -5.96 4.00 -17.63
N SER A 178 -6.54 5.09 -18.16
CA SER A 178 -6.17 5.59 -19.49
C SER A 178 -4.77 6.20 -19.48
N ASP A 179 -4.09 6.23 -20.62
CA ASP A 179 -2.77 6.86 -20.73
C ASP A 179 -2.80 8.34 -20.29
N ARG A 180 -3.90 9.03 -20.57
CA ARG A 180 -4.11 10.41 -20.12
C ARG A 180 -4.18 10.51 -18.60
N ASP A 181 -4.92 9.60 -17.96
CA ASP A 181 -5.00 9.54 -16.50
C ASP A 181 -3.64 9.18 -15.92
N LEU A 182 -2.91 8.21 -16.48
CA LEU A 182 -1.55 7.85 -16.06
C LEU A 182 -0.60 9.04 -16.16
N GLN A 183 -0.65 9.82 -17.25
CA GLN A 183 0.20 11.01 -17.39
C GLN A 183 -0.14 12.09 -16.35
N LYS A 184 -1.44 12.29 -16.07
CA LYS A 184 -1.90 13.28 -15.09
C LYS A 184 -1.56 12.87 -13.66
N ASP A 185 -1.69 11.57 -13.36
CA ASP A 185 -1.64 11.03 -12.01
C ASP A 185 -0.27 10.45 -11.65
N SER A 186 0.63 10.27 -12.62
CA SER A 186 2.05 9.99 -12.38
C SER A 186 2.73 11.24 -11.83
N PHE A 187 3.15 11.17 -10.58
CA PHE A 187 3.74 12.31 -9.86
C PHE A 187 5.27 12.25 -9.76
N CYS A 188 5.89 11.20 -10.31
CA CYS A 188 7.34 11.05 -10.34
C CYS A 188 7.77 10.43 -11.67
N SER A 189 9.02 10.65 -12.07
CA SER A 189 9.62 9.90 -13.18
C SER A 189 10.05 8.52 -12.71
N SER A 190 9.45 7.47 -13.27
CA SER A 190 9.69 6.09 -12.80
C SER A 190 11.15 5.65 -13.00
N LYS A 191 11.79 5.28 -11.90
CA LYS A 191 13.16 4.77 -11.77
C LYS A 191 13.25 3.25 -11.76
N CYS A 192 12.17 2.54 -12.12
CA CYS A 192 12.15 1.07 -12.03
C CYS A 192 13.26 0.40 -12.85
N GLU A 193 13.67 0.98 -13.96
CA GLU A 193 14.78 0.42 -14.76
C GLU A 193 16.13 0.50 -14.04
N GLU A 194 16.33 1.51 -13.18
CA GLU A 194 17.57 1.75 -12.43
C GLU A 194 17.69 0.84 -11.19
N ILE A 195 16.60 0.19 -10.78
CA ILE A 195 16.57 -0.66 -9.59
C ILE A 195 16.81 -2.11 -10.02
N SER A 196 17.92 -2.69 -9.57
CA SER A 196 18.40 -4.00 -9.99
C SER A 196 17.74 -5.16 -9.26
N TRP A 197 17.26 -4.93 -8.04
CA TRP A 197 16.73 -5.98 -7.18
C TRP A 197 15.24 -6.30 -7.40
N ILE A 198 14.49 -5.45 -8.10
CA ILE A 198 13.08 -5.69 -8.45
C ILE A 198 12.93 -6.59 -9.69
N ARG A 199 13.47 -7.81 -9.62
CA ARG A 199 13.63 -8.69 -10.78
C ARG A 199 12.29 -9.14 -11.35
N ASN A 200 11.36 -9.54 -10.48
CA ASN A 200 10.05 -10.05 -10.90
C ASN A 200 9.20 -8.93 -11.50
N LEU A 201 9.23 -7.73 -10.91
CA LEU A 201 8.58 -6.56 -11.49
C LEU A 201 9.17 -6.11 -12.84
N LYS A 202 10.49 -6.26 -13.02
CA LYS A 202 11.16 -5.91 -14.28
C LYS A 202 11.00 -6.96 -15.37
N ALA A 203 10.81 -8.23 -15.00
CA ALA A 203 10.53 -9.30 -15.95
C ALA A 203 9.34 -8.87 -16.82
N GLU A 204 9.51 -8.91 -18.14
CA GLU A 204 8.47 -8.49 -19.11
C GLU A 204 7.88 -7.08 -18.87
N LYS A 205 8.58 -6.20 -18.14
CA LYS A 205 8.10 -4.88 -17.73
C LYS A 205 6.74 -4.92 -17.02
N GLN A 206 6.53 -5.91 -16.15
CA GLN A 206 5.29 -6.07 -15.35
C GLN A 206 4.86 -4.77 -14.66
N TYR A 207 5.81 -3.99 -14.11
CA TYR A 207 5.53 -2.70 -13.47
C TYR A 207 4.77 -1.67 -14.37
N LYS A 208 4.77 -1.83 -15.70
CA LYS A 208 4.04 -0.98 -16.66
C LYS A 208 2.64 -1.52 -17.03
N LYS A 209 2.32 -2.76 -16.67
CA LYS A 209 1.03 -3.38 -17.00
C LYS A 209 -0.07 -2.81 -16.09
N VAL A 210 -1.03 -2.12 -16.70
CA VAL A 210 -2.11 -1.43 -15.97
C VAL A 210 -3.09 -2.42 -15.38
N GLU A 211 -3.33 -3.52 -16.10
CA GLU A 211 -4.13 -4.67 -15.69
C GLU A 211 -3.60 -5.32 -14.40
N ASN A 212 -2.30 -5.22 -14.14
CA ASN A 212 -1.64 -5.80 -12.98
C ASN A 212 -1.36 -4.79 -11.87
N GLY A 213 -1.86 -3.55 -12.03
CA GLY A 213 -1.63 -2.44 -11.12
C GLY A 213 -0.37 -1.68 -11.49
N TYR A 214 -0.52 -0.62 -12.29
CA TYR A 214 0.60 0.20 -12.74
C TYR A 214 1.45 0.68 -11.56
N LEU A 215 2.76 0.50 -11.64
CA LEU A 215 3.69 0.76 -10.54
C LEU A 215 4.72 1.83 -10.94
N LEU A 216 4.89 2.80 -10.06
CA LEU A 216 5.95 3.81 -10.11
C LEU A 216 7.02 3.47 -9.08
N CYS A 217 8.28 3.47 -9.50
CA CYS A 217 9.42 3.51 -8.58
C CYS A 217 9.92 4.96 -8.55
N CYS A 218 9.79 5.62 -7.42
CA CYS A 218 10.10 7.04 -7.28
C CYS A 218 11.36 7.26 -6.44
N GLU A 219 12.09 8.32 -6.77
CA GLU A 219 12.99 8.92 -5.81
C GLU A 219 12.20 9.43 -4.59
N PHE A 220 12.77 9.26 -3.41
CA PHE A 220 12.09 9.56 -2.16
C PHE A 220 11.68 11.04 -2.01
N ASN A 221 12.49 11.95 -2.57
CA ASN A 221 12.22 13.38 -2.50
C ASN A 221 11.00 13.82 -3.31
N GLU A 222 10.78 13.23 -4.50
CA GLU A 222 9.58 13.46 -5.29
C GLU A 222 8.37 12.80 -4.62
N PHE A 223 8.54 11.55 -4.17
CA PHE A 223 7.48 10.77 -3.53
C PHE A 223 6.87 11.46 -2.31
N ARG A 224 7.70 11.95 -1.38
CA ARG A 224 7.24 12.59 -0.14
C ARG A 224 6.54 13.93 -0.33
N ARG A 225 6.67 14.56 -1.50
CA ARG A 225 5.94 15.80 -1.82
C ARG A 225 4.47 15.54 -2.13
N THR A 226 4.17 14.35 -2.68
CA THR A 226 2.81 13.95 -3.06
C THR A 226 2.15 13.10 -1.98
N ILE A 227 2.89 12.11 -1.46
CA ILE A 227 2.39 11.17 -0.47
C ILE A 227 2.67 11.75 0.92
N THR A 228 1.79 12.63 1.37
CA THR A 228 1.94 13.30 2.69
C THR A 228 1.60 12.38 3.87
N GLU A 229 0.98 11.24 3.59
CA GLU A 229 0.56 10.23 4.56
C GLU A 229 1.69 9.34 5.09
N MET A 230 2.88 9.43 4.49
CA MET A 230 4.04 8.67 4.93
C MET A 230 4.68 9.31 6.18
N PRO A 231 5.36 8.53 7.02
CA PRO A 231 6.14 9.10 8.11
C PRO A 231 7.33 9.91 7.60
N ASN A 232 7.68 10.97 8.33
CA ASN A 232 8.88 11.74 8.02
C ASN A 232 10.14 10.90 8.34
N LEU A 233 10.92 10.58 7.32
CA LEU A 233 12.22 9.92 7.45
C LEU A 233 13.33 10.96 7.31
N SER A 234 14.20 11.08 8.32
CA SER A 234 15.32 12.01 8.34
C SER A 234 16.60 11.40 7.75
N GLY A 235 17.44 12.25 7.14
CA GLY A 235 18.75 11.87 6.60
C GLY A 235 18.95 12.26 5.12
N THR A 236 20.20 12.25 4.67
CA THR A 236 20.52 12.30 3.24
C THR A 236 20.30 10.90 2.68
N LEU A 237 19.23 10.73 1.91
CA LEU A 237 18.84 9.42 1.41
C LEU A 237 19.20 9.27 -0.08
N GLU A 238 19.84 8.16 -0.42
CA GLU A 238 20.25 7.79 -1.77
C GLU A 238 19.28 6.77 -2.37
N LEU A 239 19.19 6.70 -3.71
CA LEU A 239 18.33 5.70 -4.36
C LEU A 239 18.84 4.28 -4.06
N PHE A 240 17.94 3.40 -3.64
CA PHE A 240 18.24 2.00 -3.43
C PHE A 240 18.12 1.20 -4.72
N THR A 241 19.20 1.18 -5.50
CA THR A 241 19.36 0.42 -6.74
C THR A 241 19.70 -1.04 -6.51
#